data_AF-A0A3C1GU36-F1
#
_entry.id   AF-A0A3C1GU36-F1
#
_cell.length_a   1.000
_cell.length_b   1.000
_cell.length_c   1.000
_cell.angle_alpha   90.00
_cell.angle_beta   90.00
_cell.angle_gamma   90.00
#
_symmetry.space_group_name_H-M   'P 1'
#
loop_
_entity.id
_entity.type
_entity.pdbx_description
1 polymer ?
#
loop_
_entity_poly.entity_id
_entity_poly.type
_entity_poly.pdbx_seq_one_letter_code
_entity_poly.pdbx_strand_id
1 'polypeptide(L)' 'MTAIPTNNTLLTAANLNKTVQVGEQSLAIIKDVSIHVDAGEFVVIMGKSGSG' A
#
# COMPACT_ATOMS: atom_id res chain seq x y z
N MET A 1 0.20 -34.64 -4.05
CA MET A 1 0.34 -33.86 -2.80
C MET A 1 0.37 -32.40 -3.20
N THR A 2 -0.76 -31.71 -3.07
CA THR A 2 -0.86 -30.29 -3.43
C THR A 2 -0.41 -29.50 -2.21
N ALA A 3 0.71 -28.78 -2.31
CA ALA A 3 1.16 -27.91 -1.23
C ALA A 3 0.04 -26.91 -0.90
N ILE A 4 -0.38 -26.85 0.36
CA ILE A 4 -1.26 -25.79 0.82
C ILE A 4 -0.43 -24.51 0.76
N PRO A 5 -0.85 -23.46 0.02
CA PRO A 5 -0.14 -22.21 0.04
C PRO A 5 -0.21 -21.64 1.45
N THR A 6 0.91 -21.68 2.17
CA THR A 6 1.05 -20.96 3.42
C THR A 6 1.03 -19.49 3.06
N ASN A 7 -0.13 -18.84 3.24
CA ASN A 7 -0.27 -17.41 3.02
C ASN A 7 0.69 -16.70 3.97
N ASN A 8 1.84 -16.29 3.43
CA ASN A 8 2.95 -15.72 4.19
C ASN A 8 2.90 -14.19 4.21
N THR A 9 1.76 -13.60 3.83
CA THR A 9 1.55 -12.16 3.80
C THR A 9 1.63 -11.59 5.21
N LEU A 10 2.59 -10.69 5.39
CA LEU A 10 2.85 -10.01 6.66
C LEU A 10 2.21 -8.62 6.68
N LEU A 11 2.25 -7.90 5.55
CA LEU A 11 1.60 -6.61 5.39
C LEU A 11 0.62 -6.69 4.22
N THR A 12 -0.58 -6.16 4.42
CA THR A 12 -1.59 -6.06 3.37
C THR A 12 -2.40 -4.79 3.53
N ALA A 13 -2.67 -4.13 2.40
CA ALA A 13 -3.68 -3.10 2.28
C ALA A 13 -4.40 -3.29 0.95
N ALA A 14 -5.73 -3.16 0.97
CA ALA A 14 -6.56 -3.24 -0.22
C ALA A 14 -7.34 -1.93 -0.36
N ASN A 15 -7.39 -1.42 -1.59
CA ASN A 15 -8.16 -0.22 -1.96
C ASN A 15 -7.90 0.98 -1.03
N LEU A 16 -6.63 1.17 -0.66
CA LEU A 16 -6.22 2.23 0.24
C LEU A 16 -6.45 3.58 -0.42
N ASN A 17 -7.24 4.41 0.25
CA ASN A 17 -7.50 5.79 -0.13
C ASN A 17 -7.16 6.68 1.06
N LYS A 18 -6.41 7.76 0.82
CA LYS A 18 -6.10 8.74 1.86
C LYS A 18 -6.24 10.14 1.30
N THR A 19 -7.00 10.93 2.03
CA THR A 19 -7.20 12.35 1.77
C THR A 19 -6.73 13.13 2.99
N VAL A 20 -6.10 14.27 2.75
CA VAL A 20 -5.68 15.22 3.79
C VAL A 20 -6.27 16.60 3.49
N GLN A 21 -6.52 17.38 4.53
CA GLN A 21 -6.98 18.76 4.40
C GLN A 21 -5.77 19.70 4.38
N VAL A 22 -5.74 20.61 3.41
CA VAL A 22 -4.70 21.62 3.23
C VAL A 22 -5.39 22.97 3.11
N GLY A 23 -5.49 23.68 4.24
CA GLY A 23 -6.32 24.88 4.34
C GLY A 23 -7.78 24.55 4.06
N GLU A 24 -8.36 25.19 3.05
CA GLU A 24 -9.75 24.96 2.61
C GLU A 24 -9.88 23.85 1.55
N GLN A 25 -8.77 23.30 1.07
CA GLN A 25 -8.75 22.29 0.01
C GLN A 25 -8.58 20.89 0.57
N SER A 26 -9.27 19.92 -0.04
CA SER A 26 -9.10 18.50 0.25
C SER A 26 -8.24 17.84 -0.83
N LEU A 27 -7.12 17.23 -0.43
CA LEU A 27 -6.17 16.61 -1.35
C LEU A 27 -6.13 15.09 -1.15
N ALA A 28 -6.52 14.35 -2.19
CA ALA A 28 -6.36 12.90 -2.24
C ALA A 28 -4.90 12.54 -2.56
N ILE A 29 -4.19 11.99 -1.56
CA ILE A 29 -2.76 11.67 -1.61
C ILE A 29 -2.48 10.18 -1.88
N ILE A 30 -3.40 9.28 -1.50
CA ILE A 30 -3.36 7.87 -1.91
C ILE A 30 -4.70 7.57 -2.57
N LYS A 31 -4.68 6.98 -3.77
CA LYS A 31 -5.86 6.74 -4.61
C LYS A 31 -5.89 5.28 -5.03
N ASP A 32 -6.80 4.52 -4.42
CA ASP A 32 -7.07 3.10 -4.71
C ASP A 32 -5.80 2.22 -4.82
N VAL A 33 -4.91 2.32 -3.83
CA VAL A 33 -3.66 1.55 -3.80
C VAL A 33 -3.87 0.24 -3.06
N SER A 34 -3.46 -0.87 -3.65
CA SER A 34 -3.40 -2.17 -2.98
C SER A 34 -1.96 -2.67 -2.96
N ILE A 35 -1.50 -3.16 -1.81
CA ILE A 35 -0.14 -3.68 -1.61
C ILE A 35 -0.19 -4.91 -0.71
N HIS A 36 0.65 -5.89 -1.02
CA HIS A 36 0.93 -7.05 -0.17
C HIS A 36 2.44 -7.18 -0.04
N VAL A 37 2.91 -7.56 1.14
CA VAL A 37 4.32 -7.86 1.40
C VAL A 37 4.39 -9.13 2.22
N ASP A 38 5.18 -10.10 1.75
CA ASP A 38 5.33 -11.39 2.43
C ASP A 38 6.44 -11.34 3.49
N ALA A 39 6.36 -12.23 4.48
CA ALA A 39 7.35 -12.30 5.55
C ALA A 39 8.73 -12.69 4.97
N GLY A 40 9.74 -11.85 5.23
CA GLY A 40 11.09 -12.01 4.71
C GLY A 40 11.38 -11.25 3.41
N GLU A 41 10.37 -10.59 2.83
CA GLU A 41 10.54 -9.77 1.63
C GLU A 41 11.18 -8.41 1.97
N PHE A 42 12.11 -7.95 1.12
CA PHE A 42 12.70 -6.62 1.21
C PHE A 42 12.16 -5.75 0.08
N VAL A 43 11.32 -4.76 0.43
CA VAL A 43 10.60 -3.93 -0.53
C VAL A 43 11.06 -2.48 -0.44
N VAL A 44 11.18 -1.82 -1.58
CA VAL A 44 11.47 -0.38 -1.68
C VAL A 44 10.32 0.30 -2.43
N ILE A 45 9.75 1.35 -1.83
CA ILE A 45 8.77 2.23 -2.48
C ILE A 45 9.49 3.50 -2.92
N MET A 46 9.43 3.82 -4.21
CA MET A 46 10.05 5.02 -4.78
C MET A 46 9.05 5.88 -5.53
N GLY A 47 9.24 7.19 -5.47
CA GLY A 47 8.39 8.16 -6.14
C GLY A 47 9.00 9.56 -6.11
N LYS A 48 8.54 10.43 -7.02
CA LYS A 48 8.85 11.86 -6.98
C LYS A 48 8.27 12.51 -5.72
N SER A 49 8.76 13.69 -5.35
CA SER A 49 8.14 14.48 -4.26
C SER A 49 6.63 14.64 -4.49
N GLY A 50 5.85 14.32 -3.44
CA GLY A 50 4.38 14.39 -3.44
C GLY A 50 3.67 13.32 -4.28
N SER A 51 4.24 12.13 -4.49
CA SER A 51 3.57 11.02 -5.19
C SER A 51 2.44 10.36 -4.40
N GLY A 52 2.37 10.61 -3.10
CA GLY A 52 1.62 9.77 -2.16
C GLY A 52 2.56 8.87 -1.40
#